data_AF-A0A725A0Z5-F1
#
_entry.id   AF-A0A725A0Z5-F1
#
_cell.length_a   1.000
_cell.length_b   1.000
_cell.length_c   1.000
_cell.angle_alpha   90.00
_cell.angle_beta   90.00
_cell.angle_gamma   90.00
#
_symmetry.space_group_name_H-M   'P 1'
#
loop_
_entity.id
_entity.type
_entity.pdbx_description
1 polymer ?
#
loop_
_entity_poly.entity_id
_entity_poly.type
_entity_poly.pdbx_seq_one_letter_code
_entity_poly.pdbx_strand_id
1 'polypeptide(L)'
;MKKTLIALAVAASAVVSGSAMAAWVDTGTGGVFNIGGVLTPKDRVTPWEANVYPGLTSVNANIEKGKAKVEIPLSKNVPVVSIRNREPAGFRGGEAKAAMVRISFGNAVDIDGFSAGVTQIRLKVVDSANSRELGTLTAPFFAGGLLSLDDNWRSLVASSENALFWGGLGKSLTGIASAADVKSTLTELAPDMLGTWKDSGRPAVISSNGTFELPEGIYRAVYGAGFKKDARIAITLNAPLTGGTAVNWKAEFPITISYS
;
A
#
# COMPACT_ATOMS: atom_id res chain seq x y z
N MET A 1 5.87 -41.24 -22.40
CA MET A 1 5.09 -40.20 -23.12
C MET A 1 4.14 -39.53 -22.12
N LYS A 2 4.44 -38.29 -21.71
CA LYS A 2 3.63 -37.52 -20.75
C LYS A 2 2.44 -36.89 -21.51
N LYS A 3 1.22 -37.17 -21.07
CA LYS A 3 -0.03 -36.68 -21.70
C LYS A 3 -0.33 -35.26 -21.20
N THR A 4 -0.26 -34.30 -22.11
CA THR A 4 -0.69 -32.91 -21.90
C THR A 4 -2.22 -32.86 -21.94
N LEU A 5 -2.86 -32.57 -20.81
CA LEU A 5 -4.29 -32.24 -20.73
C LEU A 5 -4.46 -30.76 -21.10
N ILE A 6 -5.01 -30.50 -22.28
CA ILE A 6 -5.47 -29.17 -22.69
C ILE A 6 -6.89 -29.01 -22.13
N ALA A 7 -7.03 -28.21 -21.08
CA ALA A 7 -8.34 -27.82 -20.57
C ALA A 7 -8.97 -26.78 -21.51
N LEU A 8 -10.00 -27.20 -22.23
CA LEU A 8 -10.84 -26.34 -23.06
C LEU A 8 -11.74 -25.53 -22.14
N ALA A 9 -11.38 -24.27 -21.88
CA ALA A 9 -12.22 -23.35 -21.13
C ALA A 9 -13.43 -22.95 -22.00
N VAL A 10 -14.58 -23.57 -21.73
CA VAL A 10 -15.87 -23.16 -22.29
C VAL A 10 -16.18 -21.77 -21.73
N ALA A 11 -16.12 -20.75 -22.58
CA ALA A 11 -16.67 -19.44 -22.26
C ALA A 11 -18.20 -19.59 -22.21
N ALA A 12 -18.76 -19.63 -21.00
CA ALA A 12 -20.18 -19.48 -20.79
C ALA A 12 -20.57 -18.06 -21.23
N SER A 13 -21.02 -17.93 -22.48
CA SER A 13 -21.68 -16.73 -22.97
C SER A 13 -22.97 -16.55 -22.18
N ALA A 14 -23.09 -15.43 -21.46
CA ALA A 14 -24.33 -15.03 -20.83
C ALA A 14 -25.33 -14.65 -21.94
N VAL A 15 -26.07 -15.63 -22.43
CA VAL A 15 -27.26 -15.39 -23.24
C VAL A 15 -28.34 -14.87 -22.30
N VAL A 16 -28.58 -13.56 -22.33
CA VAL A 16 -29.81 -12.99 -21.77
C VAL A 16 -30.94 -13.32 -22.74
N SER A 17 -31.54 -14.50 -22.60
CA SER A 17 -32.80 -14.83 -23.25
C SER A 17 -33.94 -14.38 -22.34
N GLY A 18 -34.23 -13.08 -22.37
CA GLY A 18 -35.33 -12.47 -21.63
C GLY A 18 -36.60 -12.44 -22.46
N SER A 19 -37.30 -13.56 -22.63
CA SER A 19 -38.69 -13.54 -23.11
C SER A 19 -39.64 -13.68 -21.91
N ALA A 20 -39.73 -12.60 -21.12
CA ALA A 20 -40.79 -12.47 -20.13
C ALA A 20 -42.07 -12.05 -20.86
N MET A 21 -43.03 -12.97 -21.00
CA MET A 21 -44.33 -12.67 -21.57
C MET A 21 -45.22 -12.11 -20.46
N ALA A 22 -45.50 -10.80 -20.50
CA ALA A 22 -46.54 -10.18 -19.68
C ALA A 22 -47.91 -10.43 -20.31
N ALA A 23 -48.90 -10.77 -19.49
CA ALA A 23 -50.30 -10.92 -19.91
C ALA A 23 -51.15 -9.82 -19.27
N TRP A 24 -52.04 -9.21 -20.06
CA TRP A 24 -53.01 -8.24 -19.58
C TRP A 24 -54.12 -8.94 -18.82
N VAL A 25 -54.47 -8.43 -17.63
CA VAL A 25 -55.58 -8.93 -16.81
C VAL A 25 -56.50 -7.77 -16.45
N ASP A 26 -57.80 -7.91 -16.73
CA ASP A 26 -58.81 -6.93 -16.34
C ASP A 26 -58.99 -6.95 -14.82
N THR A 27 -58.94 -5.77 -14.19
CA THR A 27 -59.02 -5.57 -12.72
C THR A 27 -57.88 -6.17 -11.89
N GLY A 28 -56.62 -6.05 -12.35
CA GLY A 28 -55.45 -6.51 -11.61
C GLY A 28 -55.23 -5.82 -10.25
N THR A 29 -54.89 -6.60 -9.22
CA THR A 29 -54.59 -6.13 -7.84
C THR A 29 -53.12 -5.76 -7.62
N GLY A 30 -52.29 -5.76 -8.67
CA GLY A 30 -50.83 -5.57 -8.61
C GLY A 30 -50.03 -6.87 -8.53
N GLY A 31 -48.69 -6.76 -8.58
CA GLY A 31 -47.74 -7.89 -8.52
C GLY A 31 -46.31 -7.42 -8.18
N VAL A 32 -45.38 -8.36 -7.99
CA VAL A 32 -43.97 -8.07 -7.63
C VAL A 32 -43.07 -8.22 -8.85
N PHE A 33 -42.36 -7.14 -9.21
CA PHE A 33 -41.35 -7.15 -10.28
C PHE A 33 -40.00 -7.55 -9.70
N ASN A 34 -39.55 -8.76 -10.01
CA ASN A 34 -38.28 -9.29 -9.51
C ASN A 34 -37.17 -9.08 -10.53
N ILE A 35 -36.09 -8.41 -10.11
CA ILE A 35 -34.83 -8.31 -10.84
C ILE A 35 -33.83 -9.20 -10.14
N GLY A 36 -33.21 -10.13 -10.86
CA GLY A 36 -32.18 -11.02 -10.34
C GLY A 36 -31.14 -11.34 -11.39
N GLY A 37 -29.97 -11.78 -10.95
CA GLY A 37 -28.86 -12.18 -11.81
C GLY A 37 -27.75 -12.83 -11.00
N VAL A 38 -26.76 -13.39 -11.69
CA VAL A 38 -25.54 -13.92 -11.07
C VAL A 38 -24.39 -12.95 -11.33
N LEU A 39 -23.76 -12.47 -10.26
CA LEU A 39 -22.52 -11.71 -10.36
C LEU A 39 -21.35 -12.68 -10.26
N THR A 40 -20.61 -12.84 -11.34
CA THR A 40 -19.40 -13.66 -11.38
C THR A 40 -18.17 -12.74 -11.23
N PRO A 41 -17.40 -12.85 -10.14
CA PRO A 41 -16.15 -12.10 -10.01
C PRO A 41 -15.18 -12.46 -11.14
N LYS A 42 -14.54 -11.44 -11.73
CA LYS A 42 -13.46 -11.61 -12.71
C LYS A 42 -12.20 -10.97 -12.16
N ASP A 43 -11.10 -11.72 -12.17
CA ASP A 43 -9.82 -11.21 -11.69
C ASP A 43 -9.35 -10.00 -12.53
N ARG A 44 -9.00 -8.90 -11.84
CA ARG A 44 -8.33 -7.76 -12.46
C ARG A 44 -6.83 -8.05 -12.51
N VAL A 45 -6.33 -8.39 -13.70
CA VAL A 45 -4.88 -8.53 -13.93
C VAL A 45 -4.25 -7.15 -14.05
N THR A 46 -3.53 -6.72 -13.00
CA THR A 46 -2.73 -5.48 -12.99
C THR A 46 -1.25 -5.80 -13.25
N PRO A 47 -0.45 -4.84 -13.72
CA PRO A 47 1.00 -5.01 -13.87
C PRO A 47 1.74 -4.94 -12.52
N TRP A 48 1.00 -4.77 -11.43
CA TRP A 48 1.52 -4.58 -10.08
C TRP A 48 1.48 -5.88 -9.30
N GLU A 49 2.41 -5.97 -8.36
CA GLU A 49 2.31 -6.85 -7.20
C GLU A 49 2.60 -6.02 -5.96
N ALA A 50 1.92 -6.38 -4.87
CA ALA A 50 2.03 -5.70 -3.60
C ALA A 50 2.36 -6.71 -2.50
N ASN A 51 3.19 -6.29 -1.56
CA ASN A 51 3.55 -7.06 -0.38
C ASN A 51 3.31 -6.20 0.87
N VAL A 52 2.54 -6.72 1.82
CA VAL A 52 2.42 -6.16 3.17
C VAL A 52 3.20 -7.07 4.09
N TYR A 53 4.28 -6.55 4.67
CA TYR A 53 5.20 -7.35 5.48
C TYR A 53 4.57 -7.71 6.82
N PRO A 54 4.96 -8.85 7.42
CA PRO A 54 4.53 -9.20 8.76
C PRO A 54 4.91 -8.10 9.77
N GLY A 55 3.97 -7.74 10.63
CA GLY A 55 4.22 -6.78 11.71
C GLY A 55 5.22 -7.29 12.74
N LEU A 56 5.70 -6.38 13.59
CA LEU A 56 6.57 -6.74 14.71
C LEU A 56 5.74 -7.40 15.82
N THR A 57 6.07 -8.64 16.18
CA THR A 57 5.29 -9.42 17.17
C THR A 57 5.86 -9.42 18.60
N SER A 58 7.05 -8.84 18.80
CA SER A 58 7.76 -8.90 20.10
C SER A 58 8.51 -7.60 20.45
N VAL A 59 7.83 -6.46 20.32
CA VAL A 59 8.39 -5.15 20.71
C VAL A 59 8.17 -4.93 22.21
N ASN A 60 9.07 -5.48 23.02
CA ASN A 60 9.01 -5.38 24.47
C ASN A 60 9.84 -4.19 24.98
N ALA A 61 9.31 -3.47 25.96
CA ALA A 61 10.04 -2.41 26.64
C ALA A 61 9.65 -2.33 28.12
N ASN A 62 10.64 -2.03 28.96
CA ASN A 62 10.40 -1.73 30.36
C ASN A 62 10.04 -0.25 30.49
N ILE A 63 9.01 0.03 31.29
CA ILE A 63 8.62 1.39 31.67
C ILE A 63 8.68 1.48 33.19
N GLU A 64 9.32 2.54 33.68
CA GLU A 64 9.39 2.81 35.11
C GLU A 64 7.98 3.02 35.68
N LYS A 65 7.74 2.46 36.86
CA LYS A 65 6.46 2.60 37.56
C LYS A 65 6.12 4.09 37.73
N GLY A 66 4.88 4.44 37.40
CA GLY A 66 4.41 5.83 37.46
C GLY A 66 4.83 6.72 36.30
N LYS A 67 5.52 6.19 35.28
CA LYS A 67 5.73 6.89 34.00
C LYS A 67 4.65 6.52 32.98
N ALA A 68 4.43 7.42 32.04
CA ALA A 68 3.47 7.27 30.95
C ALA A 68 4.13 7.26 29.56
N LYS A 69 5.45 7.45 29.46
CA LYS A 69 6.16 7.48 28.18
C LYS A 69 7.25 6.42 28.17
N VAL A 70 7.38 5.72 27.05
CA VAL A 70 8.50 4.81 26.76
C VAL A 70 8.96 5.04 25.32
N GLU A 71 10.28 4.99 25.12
CA GLU A 71 10.90 5.05 23.79
C GLU A 71 11.62 3.74 23.52
N ILE A 72 11.39 3.18 22.34
CA ILE A 72 11.89 1.88 21.92
C ILE A 72 12.70 2.09 20.63
N PRO A 73 14.04 2.03 20.67
CA PRO A 73 14.85 2.14 19.46
C PRO A 73 14.72 0.86 18.63
N LEU A 74 14.58 1.01 17.32
CA LEU A 74 14.59 -0.12 16.39
C LEU A 74 16.02 -0.53 16.07
N SER A 75 16.35 -1.80 16.36
CA SER A 75 17.70 -2.35 16.11
C SER A 75 17.98 -2.68 14.64
N LYS A 76 16.94 -2.74 13.82
CA LYS A 76 17.00 -3.08 12.39
C LYS A 76 15.95 -2.30 11.61
N ASN A 77 16.13 -2.26 10.30
CA ASN A 77 15.10 -1.80 9.37
C ASN A 77 13.85 -2.70 9.45
N VAL A 78 12.68 -2.10 9.34
CA VAL A 78 11.39 -2.78 9.42
C VAL A 78 10.55 -2.39 8.19
N PRO A 79 10.54 -3.22 7.13
CA PRO A 79 9.68 -2.97 5.99
C PRO A 79 8.20 -3.14 6.40
N VAL A 80 7.32 -2.32 5.83
CA VAL A 80 5.88 -2.35 6.13
C VAL A 80 5.08 -2.71 4.88
N VAL A 81 5.34 -2.03 3.77
CA VAL A 81 4.63 -2.27 2.51
C VAL A 81 5.58 -2.02 1.34
N SER A 82 5.43 -2.82 0.29
CA SER A 82 6.11 -2.66 -0.99
C SER A 82 5.14 -2.88 -2.13
N ILE A 83 5.31 -2.12 -3.21
CA ILE A 83 4.55 -2.27 -4.45
C ILE A 83 5.54 -2.13 -5.60
N ARG A 84 5.53 -3.08 -6.53
CA ARG A 84 6.44 -3.05 -7.68
C ARG A 84 5.77 -3.64 -8.91
N ASN A 85 6.40 -3.47 -10.06
CA ASN A 85 6.01 -4.24 -11.24
C ASN A 85 6.14 -5.74 -10.95
N ARG A 86 5.15 -6.50 -11.40
CA ARG A 86 5.21 -7.95 -11.43
C ARG A 86 6.28 -8.46 -12.37
N GLU A 87 6.37 -7.85 -13.55
CA GLU A 87 7.30 -8.26 -14.60
C GLU A 87 8.53 -7.34 -14.65
N PRO A 88 9.77 -7.87 -14.62
CA PRO A 88 10.98 -7.06 -14.77
C PRO A 88 11.06 -6.29 -16.10
N ALA A 89 10.30 -6.74 -17.10
CA ALA A 89 10.19 -6.04 -18.38
C ALA A 89 9.49 -4.68 -18.25
N GLY A 90 8.71 -4.43 -17.19
CA GLY A 90 7.83 -3.27 -17.08
C GLY A 90 6.52 -3.46 -17.83
N PHE A 91 5.79 -2.37 -18.06
CA PHE A 91 4.59 -2.32 -18.91
C PHE A 91 4.59 -1.06 -19.76
N ARG A 92 3.85 -1.06 -20.88
CA ARG A 92 3.68 0.14 -21.71
C ARG A 92 2.57 1.03 -21.18
N GLY A 93 2.77 2.35 -21.20
CA GLY A 93 1.79 3.31 -20.68
C GLY A 93 0.42 3.22 -21.36
N GLY A 94 0.39 2.88 -22.65
CA GLY A 94 -0.85 2.76 -23.43
C GLY A 94 -1.63 1.45 -23.20
N GLU A 95 -1.10 0.52 -22.40
CA GLU A 95 -1.83 -0.70 -22.06
C GLU A 95 -3.03 -0.39 -21.18
N ALA A 96 -4.19 -0.99 -21.48
CA ALA A 96 -5.42 -0.86 -20.67
C ALA A 96 -5.25 -1.31 -19.20
N LYS A 97 -4.10 -1.92 -18.86
CA LYS A 97 -3.75 -2.38 -17.51
C LYS A 97 -2.88 -1.38 -16.73
N ALA A 98 -2.43 -0.28 -17.34
CA ALA A 98 -1.64 0.78 -16.71
C ALA A 98 -2.46 1.53 -15.65
N ALA A 99 -2.76 0.85 -14.54
CA ALA A 99 -3.59 1.37 -13.46
C ALA A 99 -2.74 2.21 -12.49
N MET A 100 -3.29 3.34 -12.05
CA MET A 100 -2.68 4.13 -10.98
C MET A 100 -2.89 3.43 -9.65
N VAL A 101 -1.81 3.21 -8.92
CA VAL A 101 -1.86 2.63 -7.57
C VAL A 101 -2.11 3.74 -6.55
N ARG A 102 -3.07 3.53 -5.66
CA ARG A 102 -3.36 4.39 -4.51
C ARG A 102 -3.10 3.64 -3.22
N ILE A 103 -2.61 4.38 -2.23
CA ILE A 103 -2.27 3.85 -0.93
C ILE A 103 -3.02 4.65 0.12
N SER A 104 -3.69 3.96 1.04
CA SER A 104 -4.29 4.58 2.21
C SER A 104 -3.76 3.94 3.46
N PHE A 105 -3.32 4.79 4.38
CA PHE A 105 -2.92 4.42 5.73
C PHE A 105 -4.00 4.81 6.75
N GLY A 106 -5.25 5.02 6.30
CA GLY A 106 -6.27 5.68 7.10
C GLY A 106 -5.76 7.03 7.62
N ASN A 107 -5.87 7.25 8.93
CA ASN A 107 -5.34 8.44 9.61
C ASN A 107 -3.98 8.17 10.30
N ALA A 108 -3.33 7.04 10.00
CA ALA A 108 -2.14 6.59 10.73
C ALA A 108 -0.85 7.30 10.29
N VAL A 109 -0.78 7.84 9.08
CA VAL A 109 0.40 8.51 8.53
C VAL A 109 0.05 9.97 8.25
N ASP A 110 0.92 10.88 8.66
CA ASP A 110 0.83 12.29 8.31
C ASP A 110 1.28 12.50 6.85
N ILE A 111 0.33 12.46 5.91
CA ILE A 111 0.64 12.57 4.47
C ILE A 111 1.12 13.98 4.10
N ASP A 112 0.75 14.99 4.87
CA ASP A 112 1.15 16.37 4.61
C ASP A 112 2.47 16.75 5.30
N GLY A 113 2.85 16.00 6.35
CA GLY A 113 4.09 16.18 7.12
C GLY A 113 5.36 15.57 6.54
N PHE A 114 5.34 15.12 5.28
CA PHE A 114 6.52 14.55 4.64
C PHE A 114 7.64 15.59 4.46
N SER A 115 8.86 15.17 4.80
CA SER A 115 10.11 15.88 4.53
C SER A 115 11.20 14.87 4.19
N ALA A 116 11.83 15.03 3.03
CA ALA A 116 12.88 14.12 2.52
C ALA A 116 12.47 12.63 2.59
N GLY A 117 11.22 12.31 2.24
CA GLY A 117 10.67 10.95 2.26
C GLY A 117 10.36 10.39 3.65
N VAL A 118 10.48 11.20 4.70
CA VAL A 118 10.15 10.81 6.08
C VAL A 118 8.97 11.64 6.58
N THR A 119 8.03 10.99 7.25
CA THR A 119 6.93 11.62 7.98
C THR A 119 6.76 10.97 9.35
N GLN A 120 5.71 11.32 10.08
CA GLN A 120 5.36 10.71 11.35
C GLN A 120 4.13 9.79 11.20
N ILE A 121 4.15 8.66 11.91
CA ILE A 121 2.94 7.87 12.15
C ILE A 121 2.32 8.17 13.50
N ARG A 122 1.02 7.92 13.62
CA ARG A 122 0.26 7.92 14.87
C ARG A 122 -0.70 6.73 14.90
N LEU A 123 -0.43 5.77 15.77
CA LEU A 123 -1.26 4.58 15.95
C LEU A 123 -1.86 4.54 17.34
N LYS A 124 -3.10 4.04 17.44
CA LYS A 124 -3.72 3.75 18.72
C LYS A 124 -3.07 2.51 19.34
N VAL A 125 -2.70 2.61 20.60
CA VAL A 125 -2.18 1.49 21.40
C VAL A 125 -3.31 1.00 22.29
N VAL A 126 -3.60 -0.30 22.18
CA VAL A 126 -4.64 -0.95 22.99
C VAL A 126 -4.09 -2.13 23.75
N ASP A 127 -4.76 -2.48 24.84
CA ASP A 127 -4.54 -3.71 25.57
C ASP A 127 -4.96 -4.89 24.70
N SER A 128 -4.04 -5.84 24.51
CA SER A 128 -4.28 -6.99 23.64
C SER A 128 -5.39 -7.92 24.13
N ALA A 129 -5.68 -7.94 25.43
CA ALA A 129 -6.66 -8.85 26.02
C ALA A 129 -8.10 -8.36 25.89
N ASN A 130 -8.32 -7.04 25.96
CA ASN A 130 -9.67 -6.45 26.03
C ASN A 130 -9.89 -5.27 25.07
N SER A 131 -8.90 -4.91 24.25
CA SER A 131 -8.94 -3.80 23.30
C SER A 131 -9.18 -2.42 23.93
N ARG A 132 -9.05 -2.29 25.25
CA ARG A 132 -9.08 -0.99 25.93
C ARG A 132 -7.92 -0.14 25.45
N GLU A 133 -8.19 1.12 25.15
CA GLU A 133 -7.13 2.06 24.79
C GLU A 133 -6.16 2.30 25.94
N LEU A 134 -4.88 2.15 25.65
CA LEU A 134 -3.78 2.44 26.56
C LEU A 134 -3.12 3.77 26.24
N GLY A 135 -3.09 4.17 24.97
CA GLY A 135 -2.49 5.43 24.55
C GLY A 135 -2.20 5.49 23.06
N THR A 136 -1.13 6.17 22.70
CA THR A 136 -0.72 6.42 21.32
C THR A 136 0.73 6.05 21.08
N LEU A 137 1.01 5.48 19.91
CA LEU A 137 2.34 5.21 19.37
C LEU A 137 2.65 6.22 18.27
N THR A 138 3.84 6.81 18.32
CA THR A 138 4.39 7.65 17.25
C THR A 138 5.78 7.20 16.87
N ALA A 139 6.13 7.28 15.58
CA ALA A 139 7.46 6.95 15.08
C ALA A 139 7.71 7.67 13.73
N PRO A 140 8.98 7.97 13.39
CA PRO A 140 9.32 8.42 12.06
C PRO A 140 9.17 7.27 11.06
N PHE A 141 8.51 7.54 9.95
CA PHE A 141 8.13 6.57 8.94
C PHE A 141 8.64 7.02 7.58
N PHE A 142 9.41 6.18 6.90
CA PHE A 142 9.91 6.46 5.57
C PHE A 142 8.95 5.91 4.52
N ALA A 143 8.74 6.66 3.44
CA ALA A 143 8.15 6.17 2.21
C ALA A 143 8.85 6.79 0.99
N GLY A 144 9.04 5.98 -0.05
CA GLY A 144 9.68 6.44 -1.27
C GLY A 144 9.24 5.62 -2.47
N GLY A 145 9.17 6.29 -3.62
CA GLY A 145 8.86 5.67 -4.89
C GLY A 145 9.90 6.03 -5.95
N LEU A 146 10.21 5.08 -6.82
CA LEU A 146 11.01 5.29 -8.02
C LEU A 146 10.19 4.96 -9.26
N LEU A 147 10.49 5.67 -10.33
CA LEU A 147 10.01 5.40 -11.67
C LEU A 147 11.18 5.40 -12.65
N SER A 148 11.29 4.37 -13.49
CA SER A 148 12.14 4.32 -14.66
C SER A 148 11.28 4.38 -15.92
N LEU A 149 11.72 5.20 -16.87
CA LEU A 149 11.23 5.28 -18.24
C LEU A 149 12.46 5.31 -19.14
N ASP A 150 12.55 4.35 -20.07
CA ASP A 150 13.56 4.27 -21.14
C ASP A 150 14.99 4.67 -20.67
N ASP A 151 15.45 4.02 -19.59
CA ASP A 151 16.79 4.13 -19.00
C ASP A 151 17.10 5.40 -18.18
N ASN A 152 16.09 6.16 -17.77
CA ASN A 152 16.25 7.20 -16.75
C ASN A 152 15.29 6.96 -15.59
N TRP A 153 15.84 6.95 -14.38
CA TRP A 153 15.04 6.72 -13.18
C TRP A 153 15.03 7.92 -12.25
N ARG A 154 13.90 8.12 -11.57
CA ARG A 154 13.61 9.32 -10.77
C ARG A 154 12.78 8.99 -9.55
N SER A 155 12.85 9.84 -8.54
CA SER A 155 11.91 9.77 -7.41
C SER A 155 10.52 10.22 -7.85
N LEU A 156 9.51 9.61 -7.23
CA LEU A 156 8.11 9.96 -7.42
C LEU A 156 7.65 10.98 -6.38
N VAL A 157 6.93 12.01 -6.84
CA VAL A 157 6.09 12.90 -6.01
C VAL A 157 4.65 12.47 -6.18
N ALA A 158 3.85 12.63 -5.12
CA ALA A 158 2.41 12.59 -5.23
C ALA A 158 1.83 14.01 -5.18
N SER A 159 2.15 14.87 -6.16
CA SER A 159 1.74 16.30 -6.10
C SER A 159 0.29 16.57 -6.49
N SER A 160 -0.40 15.57 -7.06
CA SER A 160 -1.82 15.64 -7.39
C SER A 160 -2.47 14.27 -7.22
N GLU A 161 -3.79 14.26 -7.11
CA GLU A 161 -4.58 13.04 -7.03
C GLU A 161 -4.48 12.14 -8.26
N ASN A 162 -3.77 12.50 -9.33
CA ASN A 162 -3.52 11.60 -10.48
C ASN A 162 -2.12 10.97 -10.43
N ALA A 163 -1.33 11.29 -9.42
CA ALA A 163 0.01 10.73 -9.26
C ALA A 163 -0.02 9.26 -8.81
N LEU A 164 0.97 8.50 -9.29
CA LEU A 164 1.24 7.15 -8.85
C LEU A 164 1.61 7.14 -7.35
N PHE A 165 1.08 6.15 -6.62
CA PHE A 165 1.25 6.00 -5.17
C PHE A 165 0.70 7.19 -4.35
N TRP A 166 -0.27 7.93 -4.91
CA TRP A 166 -1.01 8.95 -4.15
C TRP A 166 -1.57 8.37 -2.84
N GLY A 167 -1.44 9.17 -1.77
CA GLY A 167 -1.75 8.79 -0.40
C GLY A 167 -0.63 8.01 0.32
N GLY A 168 0.48 7.71 -0.35
CA GLY A 168 1.66 7.09 0.27
C GLY A 168 2.98 7.84 0.10
N LEU A 169 3.01 8.96 -0.64
CA LEU A 169 4.21 9.76 -0.88
C LEU A 169 3.99 11.22 -0.49
N GLY A 170 5.09 11.94 -0.28
CA GLY A 170 5.06 13.40 -0.10
C GLY A 170 4.49 14.13 -1.31
N LYS A 171 3.75 15.23 -1.03
CA LYS A 171 3.05 16.02 -2.04
C LYS A 171 3.89 17.14 -2.68
N SER A 172 5.10 17.35 -2.18
CA SER A 172 6.01 18.41 -2.65
C SER A 172 7.42 17.87 -2.89
N LEU A 173 8.24 18.65 -3.60
CA LEU A 173 9.64 18.29 -3.85
C LEU A 173 10.48 18.19 -2.57
N THR A 174 10.15 19.01 -1.55
CA THR A 174 10.80 18.93 -0.23
C THR A 174 10.32 17.72 0.57
N GLY A 175 9.13 17.19 0.25
CA GLY A 175 8.54 16.03 0.91
C GLY A 175 9.12 14.69 0.47
N ILE A 176 9.87 14.65 -0.64
CA ILE A 176 10.42 13.41 -1.19
C ILE A 176 11.94 13.34 -0.99
N ALA A 177 12.47 12.13 -0.86
CA ALA A 177 13.90 11.89 -0.91
C ALA A 177 14.40 11.92 -2.37
N SER A 178 15.70 12.12 -2.56
CA SER A 178 16.31 12.00 -3.89
C SER A 178 16.15 10.57 -4.42
N ALA A 179 16.18 10.39 -5.75
CA ALA A 179 16.07 9.06 -6.34
C ALA A 179 17.13 8.09 -5.74
N ALA A 180 18.38 8.53 -5.65
CA ALA A 180 19.48 7.74 -5.08
C ALA A 180 19.20 7.33 -3.62
N ASP A 181 18.71 8.25 -2.79
CA ASP A 181 18.40 7.97 -1.39
C ASP A 181 17.21 7.03 -1.24
N VAL A 182 16.17 7.19 -2.08
CA VAL A 182 15.05 6.25 -2.13
C VAL A 182 15.57 4.86 -2.45
N LYS A 183 16.37 4.71 -3.50
CA LYS A 183 16.91 3.41 -3.91
C LYS A 183 17.79 2.77 -2.82
N SER A 184 18.67 3.54 -2.19
CA SER A 184 19.50 3.05 -1.06
C SER A 184 18.61 2.58 0.09
N THR A 185 17.64 3.43 0.48
CA THR A 185 16.74 3.13 1.59
C THR A 185 15.87 1.91 1.31
N LEU A 186 15.34 1.73 0.09
CA LEU A 186 14.55 0.55 -0.26
C LEU A 186 15.39 -0.73 -0.21
N THR A 187 16.63 -0.68 -0.71
CA THR A 187 17.59 -1.78 -0.60
C THR A 187 17.86 -2.16 0.86
N GLU A 188 18.04 -1.16 1.72
CA GLU A 188 18.29 -1.35 3.15
C GLU A 188 17.07 -1.84 3.92
N LEU A 189 15.85 -1.39 3.55
CA LEU A 189 14.60 -1.82 4.16
C LEU A 189 14.33 -3.29 3.88
N ALA A 190 14.33 -3.68 2.61
CA ALA A 190 14.32 -5.06 2.19
C ALA A 190 14.78 -5.15 0.72
N PRO A 191 15.89 -5.85 0.41
CA PRO A 191 16.43 -5.91 -0.95
C PRO A 191 15.44 -6.50 -1.98
N ASP A 192 14.53 -7.36 -1.53
CA ASP A 192 13.49 -7.94 -2.37
C ASP A 192 12.54 -6.89 -2.94
N MET A 193 12.36 -5.71 -2.33
CA MET A 193 11.53 -4.63 -2.90
C MET A 193 11.96 -4.26 -4.32
N LEU A 194 13.26 -4.38 -4.63
CA LEU A 194 13.85 -4.07 -5.93
C LEU A 194 14.04 -5.30 -6.83
N GLY A 195 13.50 -6.47 -6.48
CA GLY A 195 13.77 -7.71 -7.22
C GLY A 195 13.34 -7.71 -8.70
N THR A 196 12.32 -6.94 -9.08
CA THR A 196 11.93 -6.73 -10.48
C THR A 196 12.43 -5.41 -11.06
N TRP A 197 13.09 -4.59 -10.23
CA TRP A 197 13.69 -3.34 -10.66
C TRP A 197 14.93 -3.62 -11.49
N LYS A 198 14.99 -3.03 -12.68
CA LYS A 198 16.18 -3.07 -13.53
C LYS A 198 16.82 -1.70 -13.57
N ASP A 199 18.04 -1.65 -13.07
CA ASP A 199 18.90 -0.51 -13.28
C ASP A 199 19.18 -0.34 -14.76
N SER A 200 18.61 0.72 -15.27
CA SER A 200 18.77 1.16 -16.63
C SER A 200 19.11 2.65 -16.51
N GLY A 201 20.39 2.95 -16.72
CA GLY A 201 20.94 4.31 -16.69
C GLY A 201 21.04 4.99 -15.31
N ARG A 202 20.92 6.32 -15.30
CA ARG A 202 21.33 7.20 -14.18
C ARG A 202 20.12 7.82 -13.48
N PRO A 203 20.25 8.18 -12.18
CA PRO A 203 19.21 8.94 -11.50
C PRO A 203 19.08 10.31 -12.16
N ALA A 204 17.87 10.67 -12.56
CA ALA A 204 17.53 12.00 -13.01
C ALA A 204 17.39 12.94 -11.81
N VAL A 205 17.75 14.21 -12.00
CA VAL A 205 17.61 15.27 -10.99
C VAL A 205 16.13 15.67 -10.81
N ILE A 206 15.30 15.40 -11.81
CA ILE A 206 13.87 15.74 -11.82
C ILE A 206 13.01 14.60 -11.30
N SER A 207 12.06 14.91 -10.42
CA SER A 207 11.04 13.97 -9.96
C SER A 207 9.88 13.86 -10.97
N SER A 208 8.94 12.95 -10.74
CA SER A 208 7.73 12.80 -11.57
C SER A 208 6.51 12.40 -10.76
N ASN A 209 5.31 12.69 -11.27
CA ASN A 209 4.05 12.16 -10.74
C ASN A 209 3.77 10.72 -11.20
N GLY A 210 4.48 10.20 -12.20
CA GLY A 210 4.29 8.83 -12.70
C GLY A 210 2.95 8.60 -13.40
N THR A 211 2.52 9.52 -14.27
CA THR A 211 1.22 9.52 -14.94
C THR A 211 1.10 8.60 -16.16
N PHE A 212 2.17 7.89 -16.54
CA PHE A 212 2.24 6.96 -17.69
C PHE A 212 1.78 7.53 -19.05
N GLU A 213 1.98 8.82 -19.27
CA GLU A 213 1.45 9.56 -20.44
C GLU A 213 2.05 9.15 -21.80
N LEU A 214 3.20 8.45 -21.84
CA LEU A 214 3.81 8.00 -23.08
C LEU A 214 3.31 6.59 -23.43
N PRO A 215 2.49 6.42 -24.48
CA PRO A 215 1.85 5.13 -24.75
C PRO A 215 2.84 4.00 -25.02
N GLU A 216 3.95 4.30 -25.73
CA GLU A 216 5.01 3.33 -26.05
C GLU A 216 6.14 3.29 -25.02
N GLY A 217 6.12 4.19 -24.02
CA GLY A 217 7.14 4.24 -22.98
C GLY A 217 7.06 3.01 -22.08
N ILE A 218 8.22 2.41 -21.77
CA ILE A 218 8.27 1.24 -20.90
C ILE A 218 8.51 1.69 -19.46
N TYR A 219 7.47 1.56 -18.64
CA TYR A 219 7.50 2.00 -17.26
C TYR A 219 7.86 0.87 -16.30
N ARG A 220 8.77 1.20 -15.38
CA ARG A 220 9.04 0.39 -14.19
C ARG A 220 8.93 1.29 -12.97
N ALA A 221 8.12 0.94 -11.99
CA ALA A 221 8.03 1.65 -10.75
C ALA A 221 8.12 0.71 -9.56
N VAL A 222 8.63 1.24 -8.47
CA VAL A 222 8.66 0.60 -7.16
C VAL A 222 8.31 1.63 -6.12
N TYR A 223 7.59 1.18 -5.11
CA TYR A 223 7.27 1.89 -3.90
C TYR A 223 7.67 1.01 -2.73
N GLY A 224 8.21 1.62 -1.68
CA GLY A 224 8.36 0.95 -0.40
C GLY A 224 8.26 1.93 0.74
N ALA A 225 7.77 1.42 1.86
CA ALA A 225 7.66 2.19 3.09
C ALA A 225 7.95 1.31 4.31
N GLY A 226 8.47 1.93 5.35
CA GLY A 226 8.89 1.24 6.56
C GLY A 226 9.62 2.14 7.57
N PHE A 227 10.07 1.51 8.64
CA PHE A 227 10.86 2.18 9.67
C PHE A 227 12.34 1.91 9.43
N LYS A 228 13.13 2.98 9.42
CA LYS A 228 14.59 2.89 9.35
C LYS A 228 15.14 2.37 10.67
N LYS A 229 16.29 1.70 10.61
CA LYS A 229 17.11 1.38 11.77
C LYS A 229 17.36 2.65 12.59
N ASP A 230 17.43 2.49 13.90
CA ASP A 230 17.63 3.55 14.91
C ASP A 230 16.46 4.55 15.03
N ALA A 231 15.40 4.40 14.22
CA ALA A 231 14.14 5.08 14.46
C ALA A 231 13.61 4.71 15.85
N ARG A 232 13.02 5.70 16.54
CA ARG A 232 12.43 5.51 17.86
C ARG A 232 10.93 5.43 17.76
N ILE A 233 10.39 4.34 18.28
CA ILE A 233 8.97 4.20 18.57
C ILE A 233 8.72 4.81 19.94
N ALA A 234 7.92 5.86 20.01
CA ALA A 234 7.48 6.46 21.27
C ALA A 234 6.04 6.03 21.56
N ILE A 235 5.81 5.41 22.71
CA ILE A 235 4.48 5.12 23.22
C ILE A 235 4.20 6.08 24.38
N THR A 236 3.09 6.83 24.26
CA THR A 236 2.57 7.70 25.30
C THR A 236 1.24 7.16 25.78
N LEU A 237 1.20 6.72 27.03
CA LEU A 237 0.02 6.17 27.68
C LEU A 237 -0.91 7.29 28.16
N ASN A 238 -2.21 7.03 28.11
CA ASN A 238 -3.25 7.95 28.61
C ASN A 238 -3.19 8.10 30.14
N ALA A 239 -2.69 7.06 30.83
CA ALA A 239 -2.42 7.09 32.27
C ALA A 239 -1.12 6.31 32.57
N PRO A 240 -0.35 6.70 33.60
CA PRO A 240 0.83 5.96 34.00
C PRO A 240 0.53 4.52 34.44
N LEU A 241 1.45 3.60 34.17
CA LEU A 241 1.34 2.24 34.72
C LEU A 241 1.76 2.25 36.20
N THR A 242 0.79 2.03 37.07
CA THR A 242 0.96 2.02 38.54
C THR A 242 0.86 0.63 39.15
N GLY A 243 0.33 -0.35 38.40
CA GLY A 243 0.28 -1.76 38.80
C GLY A 243 1.63 -2.47 38.63
N GLY A 244 1.82 -3.58 39.34
CA GLY A 244 3.03 -4.43 39.23
C GLY A 244 2.95 -5.48 38.11
N THR A 245 1.83 -5.55 37.38
CA THR A 245 1.58 -6.55 36.35
C THR A 245 1.91 -6.00 34.97
N ALA A 246 2.60 -6.80 34.15
CA ALA A 246 2.85 -6.47 32.75
C ALA A 246 1.55 -6.33 31.96
N VAL A 247 1.51 -5.38 31.03
CA VAL A 247 0.39 -5.15 30.13
C VAL A 247 0.82 -5.52 28.71
N ASN A 248 0.11 -6.47 28.11
CA ASN A 248 0.29 -6.79 26.70
C ASN A 248 -0.41 -5.74 25.85
N TRP A 249 0.28 -5.18 24.87
CA TRP A 249 -0.25 -4.13 24.01
C TRP A 249 -0.15 -4.52 22.54
N LYS A 250 -1.04 -3.94 21.72
CA LYS A 250 -0.97 -3.99 20.25
C LYS A 250 -1.33 -2.63 19.66
N ALA A 251 -0.83 -2.39 18.45
CA ALA A 251 -1.19 -1.25 17.63
C ALA A 251 -1.39 -1.74 16.19
N GLU A 252 -2.54 -1.43 15.60
CA GLU A 252 -2.89 -1.89 14.25
C GLU A 252 -2.59 -0.79 13.24
N PHE A 253 -1.82 -1.13 12.21
CA PHE A 253 -1.49 -0.22 11.12
C PHE A 253 -2.41 -0.52 9.93
N PRO A 254 -3.44 0.30 9.67
CA PRO A 254 -4.31 0.09 8.52
C PRO A 254 -3.56 0.39 7.22
N ILE A 255 -3.64 -0.53 6.26
CA ILE A 255 -3.03 -0.39 4.94
C ILE A 255 -4.05 -0.85 3.90
N THR A 256 -4.35 -0.01 2.93
CA THR A 256 -5.22 -0.33 1.80
C THR A 256 -4.52 0.06 0.50
N ILE A 257 -4.50 -0.86 -0.45
CA ILE A 257 -3.96 -0.64 -1.79
C ILE A 257 -5.12 -0.77 -2.77
N SER A 258 -5.30 0.25 -3.60
CA SER A 258 -6.36 0.26 -4.63
C SER A 258 -5.80 0.72 -5.97
N TYR A 259 -6.56 0.46 -7.03
CA TYR A 259 -6.14 0.68 -8.41
C TYR A 259 -7.23 1.46 -9.14
N SER A 260 -6.91 2.62 -9.69
CA SER A 260 -7.77 3.35 -10.63
C SER A 260 -7.29 3.10 -12.04
#